data_AF-A0A7J6TJ59-F1
#
_entry.id   AF-A0A7J6TJ59-F1
#
_cell.length_a   1.000
_cell.length_b   1.000
_cell.length_c   1.000
_cell.angle_alpha   90.00
_cell.angle_beta   90.00
_cell.angle_gamma   90.00
#
_symmetry.space_group_name_H-M   'P 1'
#
loop_
_entity.id
_entity.type
_entity.pdbx_description
1 polymer ?
#
loop_
_entity_poly.entity_id
_entity_poly.type
_entity_poly.pdbx_seq_one_letter_code
_entity_poly.pdbx_strand_id
1 'polypeptide(L)'
;LLFVDQPAGAGFADGPPVTNGSFGAADDLYMALQEFLAKHTQYRGKDFYITGESYAGHYIPAIAHKILRENTRGIEPHIPLRGIAIGNGWMNAAIQVLDYPEMAFQSCTAPHVATRK
;
A
#
# COMPACT_ATOMS: atom_id res chain seq x y z
N LEU A 1 -10.44 -5.22 -11.48
CA LEU A 1 -10.02 -4.83 -10.12
C LEU A 1 -9.74 -6.10 -9.35
N LEU A 2 -8.65 -6.13 -8.60
CA LEU A 2 -8.26 -7.26 -7.74
C LEU A 2 -8.14 -6.71 -6.32
N PHE A 3 -8.87 -7.30 -5.38
CA PHE A 3 -8.75 -7.00 -3.96
C PHE A 3 -7.98 -8.14 -3.29
N VAL A 4 -7.03 -7.79 -2.44
CA VAL A 4 -6.12 -8.75 -1.81
C VAL A 4 -6.10 -8.49 -0.32
N ASP A 5 -6.55 -9.48 0.45
CA ASP A 5 -6.33 -9.51 1.88
C ASP A 5 -4.83 -9.78 2.14
N GLN A 6 -4.17 -8.84 2.79
CA GLN A 6 -2.75 -8.91 3.14
C GLN A 6 -2.47 -7.97 4.34
N PRO A 7 -1.44 -8.24 5.16
CA PRO A 7 -0.57 -9.43 5.14
C PRO A 7 -1.29 -10.70 5.65
N ALA A 8 -0.58 -11.82 5.76
CA ALA A 8 -1.09 -12.99 6.47
C ALA A 8 -1.58 -12.61 7.89
N GLY A 9 -2.77 -13.10 8.24
CA GLY A 9 -3.55 -12.72 9.43
C GLY A 9 -4.63 -11.66 9.16
N ALA A 10 -4.64 -11.00 8.00
CA ALA A 10 -5.69 -10.05 7.64
C ALA A 10 -6.84 -10.75 6.90
N GLY A 11 -8.07 -10.58 7.37
CA GLY A 11 -9.27 -11.09 6.68
C GLY A 11 -9.21 -12.60 6.46
N PHE A 12 -9.24 -13.02 5.19
CA PHE A 12 -9.14 -14.43 4.78
C PHE A 12 -7.70 -14.90 4.49
N ALA A 13 -6.70 -14.02 4.58
CA ALA A 13 -5.31 -14.39 4.35
C ALA A 13 -4.77 -15.16 5.57
N ASP A 14 -4.75 -16.48 5.49
CA ASP A 14 -4.14 -17.35 6.50
C ASP A 14 -2.66 -17.60 6.18
N GLY A 15 -1.85 -17.80 7.21
CA GLY A 15 -0.42 -18.04 7.06
C GLY A 15 0.41 -17.60 8.26
N PRO A 16 1.73 -17.86 8.22
CA PRO A 16 2.64 -17.42 9.27
C PRO A 16 2.66 -15.88 9.36
N PRO A 17 2.90 -15.31 10.55
CA PRO A 17 3.01 -13.86 10.71
C PRO A 17 4.11 -13.29 9.83
N VAL A 18 3.80 -12.18 9.16
CA VAL A 18 4.78 -11.45 8.36
C VAL A 18 5.83 -10.82 9.28
N THR A 19 7.09 -11.09 8.97
CA THR A 19 8.23 -10.48 9.65
C THR A 19 8.71 -9.26 8.85
N ASN A 20 9.38 -8.29 9.49
CA ASN A 20 9.92 -7.10 8.82
C ASN A 20 8.88 -6.11 8.24
N GLY A 21 7.67 -6.06 8.82
CA GLY A 21 6.67 -5.03 8.52
C GLY A 21 6.29 -4.95 7.04
N SER A 22 6.16 -3.74 6.50
CA SER A 22 5.68 -3.50 5.13
C SER A 22 6.60 -4.06 4.04
N PHE A 23 7.89 -4.27 4.33
CA PHE A 23 8.81 -4.89 3.38
C PHE A 23 8.56 -6.40 3.26
N GLY A 24 8.36 -7.09 4.39
CA GLY A 24 7.96 -8.50 4.35
C GLY A 24 6.60 -8.70 3.69
N ALA A 25 5.64 -7.81 3.99
CA ALA A 25 4.32 -7.85 3.35
C ALA A 25 4.42 -7.64 1.83
N ALA A 26 5.33 -6.79 1.37
CA ALA A 26 5.61 -6.59 -0.05
C ALA A 26 6.27 -7.81 -0.70
N ASP A 27 7.17 -8.51 0.00
CA ASP A 27 7.75 -9.75 -0.52
C ASP A 27 6.68 -10.84 -0.71
N ASP A 28 5.81 -11.05 0.27
CA ASP A 28 4.72 -12.02 0.20
C ASP A 28 3.68 -11.67 -0.88
N LEU A 29 3.25 -10.40 -0.92
CA LEU A 29 2.32 -9.92 -1.94
C LEU A 29 2.92 -10.03 -3.35
N TYR A 30 4.21 -9.76 -3.52
CA TYR A 30 4.88 -9.95 -4.80
C TYR A 30 4.85 -11.42 -5.23
N MET A 31 5.15 -12.35 -4.33
CA MET A 31 5.05 -13.79 -4.62
C MET A 31 3.62 -14.18 -5.00
N ALA A 32 2.61 -13.69 -4.27
CA ALA A 32 1.21 -13.92 -4.61
C ALA A 32 0.83 -13.38 -6.00
N LEU A 33 1.34 -12.21 -6.38
CA LEU A 33 1.12 -11.63 -7.72
C LEU A 33 1.80 -12.44 -8.83
N GLN A 34 3.02 -12.93 -8.59
CA GLN A 34 3.72 -13.81 -9.53
C GLN A 34 2.93 -15.10 -9.76
N GLU A 35 2.46 -15.75 -8.70
CA GLU A 35 1.61 -16.94 -8.76
C GLU A 35 0.26 -16.67 -9.43
N PHE A 36 -0.37 -15.53 -9.12
CA PHE A 36 -1.63 -15.11 -9.73
C PHE A 36 -1.47 -14.93 -11.25
N LEU A 37 -0.42 -14.24 -11.69
CA LEU A 37 -0.12 -14.05 -13.12
C LEU A 37 0.37 -15.34 -13.79
N ALA A 38 0.97 -16.26 -13.03
CA ALA A 38 1.32 -17.59 -13.51
C ALA A 38 0.04 -18.36 -13.92
N LYS A 39 -0.97 -18.36 -13.05
CA LYS A 39 -2.25 -19.06 -13.24
C LYS A 39 -3.23 -18.35 -14.18
N HIS A 40 -3.23 -17.02 -14.19
CA HIS A 40 -4.16 -16.21 -14.98
C HIS A 40 -3.40 -15.45 -16.08
N THR A 41 -2.91 -16.21 -17.06
CA THR A 41 -2.04 -15.71 -18.12
C THR A 41 -2.65 -14.59 -18.96
N GLN A 42 -3.99 -14.51 -19.04
CA GLN A 42 -4.71 -13.46 -19.75
C GLN A 42 -4.48 -12.03 -19.19
N TYR A 43 -3.89 -11.90 -18.00
CA TYR A 43 -3.55 -10.60 -17.39
C TYR A 43 -2.08 -10.23 -17.54
N ARG A 44 -1.21 -11.13 -18.03
CA ARG A 44 0.22 -10.83 -18.23
C ARG A 44 0.39 -9.70 -19.25
N GLY A 45 1.37 -8.83 -19.01
CA GLY A 45 1.69 -7.71 -19.88
C GLY A 45 0.67 -6.56 -19.90
N LYS A 46 -0.45 -6.67 -19.17
CA LYS A 46 -1.39 -5.56 -19.02
C LYS A 46 -0.85 -4.53 -18.04
N ASP A 47 -1.08 -3.26 -18.34
CA ASP A 47 -0.74 -2.15 -17.44
C ASP A 47 -1.27 -2.40 -16.03
N PHE A 48 -0.35 -2.33 -15.07
CA PHE A 48 -0.63 -2.64 -13.68
C PHE A 48 -0.58 -1.36 -12.83
N TYR A 49 -1.58 -1.21 -11.96
CA TYR A 49 -1.70 -0.07 -11.05
C TYR A 49 -1.97 -0.59 -9.64
N ILE A 50 -1.41 0.08 -8.64
CA ILE A 50 -1.59 -0.29 -7.23
C ILE A 50 -2.25 0.87 -6.52
N THR A 51 -3.38 0.60 -5.86
CA THR A 51 -4.17 1.63 -5.20
C THR A 51 -4.57 1.19 -3.80
N GLY A 52 -4.73 2.14 -2.89
CA GLY A 52 -5.17 1.86 -1.52
C GLY A 52 -5.19 3.11 -0.65
N GLU A 53 -5.49 2.94 0.63
CA GLU A 53 -5.73 4.04 1.58
C GLU A 53 -5.02 3.81 2.93
N SER A 54 -4.84 4.89 3.70
CA SER A 54 -4.42 4.82 5.10
C SER A 54 -3.03 4.17 5.22
N TYR A 55 -2.86 3.09 5.97
CA TYR A 55 -1.56 2.42 6.11
C TYR A 55 -1.02 1.84 4.79
N ALA A 56 -1.84 1.78 3.74
CA ALA A 56 -1.36 1.52 2.38
C ALA A 56 -0.34 2.57 1.90
N GLY A 57 -0.26 3.74 2.55
CA GLY A 57 0.84 4.69 2.39
C GLY A 57 2.23 4.11 2.67
N HIS A 58 2.34 3.04 3.46
CA HIS A 58 3.56 2.25 3.62
C HIS A 58 3.60 1.02 2.71
N TYR A 59 2.48 0.30 2.55
CA TYR A 59 2.46 -0.92 1.74
C TYR A 59 2.71 -0.64 0.26
N ILE A 60 2.06 0.36 -0.32
CA ILE A 60 2.08 0.63 -1.77
C ILE A 60 3.48 1.00 -2.25
N PRO A 61 4.23 1.93 -1.62
CA PRO A 61 5.61 2.18 -1.99
C PRO A 61 6.51 0.95 -1.84
N ALA A 62 6.29 0.13 -0.81
CA ALA A 62 7.10 -1.08 -0.59
C ALA A 62 6.90 -2.12 -1.71
N ILE A 63 5.66 -2.45 -2.06
CA ILE A 63 5.38 -3.39 -3.16
C ILE A 63 5.77 -2.81 -4.52
N ALA A 64 5.56 -1.51 -4.75
CA ALA A 64 5.97 -0.86 -5.99
C ALA A 64 7.49 -0.95 -6.17
N HIS A 65 8.25 -0.65 -5.11
CA HIS A 65 9.72 -0.79 -5.12
C HIS A 65 10.15 -2.24 -5.38
N LYS A 66 9.51 -3.22 -4.71
CA LYS A 66 9.75 -4.65 -4.93
C LYS A 66 9.54 -5.03 -6.39
N ILE A 67 8.40 -4.68 -6.99
CA ILE A 67 8.10 -4.97 -8.40
C ILE A 67 9.16 -4.39 -9.33
N LEU A 68 9.50 -3.10 -9.18
CA LEU A 68 10.50 -2.44 -10.03
C LEU A 68 11.87 -3.12 -9.92
N ARG A 69 12.27 -3.51 -8.71
CA ARG A 69 13.55 -4.21 -8.48
C ARG A 69 13.57 -5.58 -9.14
N GLU A 70 12.53 -6.39 -8.97
CA GLU A 70 12.50 -7.73 -9.54
C GLU A 70 12.32 -7.71 -11.07
N ASN A 71 11.57 -6.74 -11.61
CA ASN A 71 11.54 -6.49 -13.06
C ASN A 71 12.92 -6.16 -13.61
N THR A 72 13.71 -5.33 -12.91
CA THR A 72 15.09 -4.99 -13.31
C THR A 72 16.01 -6.20 -13.27
N ARG A 73 15.74 -7.16 -12.38
CA ARG A 73 16.45 -8.45 -12.30
C ARG A 73 16.01 -9.45 -13.39
N GLY A 74 15.02 -9.11 -14.20
CA GLY A 74 14.49 -9.98 -15.25
C GLY A 74 13.67 -11.15 -14.72
N ILE A 75 13.05 -11.01 -13.53
CA ILE A 75 12.14 -12.03 -12.99
C ILE A 75 10.83 -12.00 -13.77
N GLU A 76 10.37 -13.18 -14.20
CA GLU A 76 9.12 -13.35 -14.94
C GLU A 76 8.05 -14.05 -14.07
N PRO A 77 6.75 -13.69 -14.24
CA PRO A 77 6.22 -12.74 -15.21
C PRO A 77 6.54 -11.26 -14.89
N HIS A 78 6.97 -10.52 -15.91
CA HIS A 78 7.16 -9.07 -15.82
C HIS A 78 5.84 -8.36 -15.49
N ILE A 79 5.84 -7.52 -14.45
CA ILE A 79 4.67 -6.75 -14.04
C ILE A 79 4.85 -5.29 -14.50
N PRO A 80 4.17 -4.83 -15.57
CA PRO A 80 4.37 -3.48 -16.10
C PRO A 80 3.64 -2.45 -15.22
N LEU A 81 4.24 -2.12 -14.08
CA LEU A 81 3.74 -1.12 -13.14
C LEU A 81 3.76 0.26 -13.80
N ARG A 82 2.57 0.84 -14.01
CA ARG A 82 2.39 2.16 -14.65
C ARG A 82 2.14 3.29 -13.67
N GLY A 83 1.62 2.99 -12.49
CA GLY A 83 1.35 4.01 -11.51
C GLY A 83 0.85 3.46 -10.18
N ILE A 84 0.83 4.35 -9.20
CA ILE A 84 0.27 4.10 -7.88
C ILE A 84 -0.69 5.22 -7.49
N ALA A 85 -1.69 4.92 -6.68
CA ALA A 85 -2.57 5.92 -6.08
C ALA A 85 -2.77 5.62 -4.59
N ILE A 86 -2.62 6.63 -3.74
CA ILE A 86 -2.69 6.47 -2.28
C ILE A 86 -3.68 7.52 -1.76
N GLY A 87 -4.83 7.08 -1.27
CA GLY A 87 -5.80 7.93 -0.57
C GLY A 87 -5.40 8.12 0.88
N ASN A 88 -5.43 9.35 1.39
CA ASN A 88 -5.24 9.67 2.82
C ASN A 88 -4.12 8.86 3.51
N GLY A 89 -2.99 8.69 2.82
CA GLY A 89 -1.98 7.71 3.19
C GLY A 89 -1.19 8.11 4.43
N TRP A 90 -0.94 7.15 5.32
CA TRP A 90 0.09 7.26 6.35
C TRP A 90 1.44 6.93 5.71
N MET A 91 2.26 7.94 5.50
CA MET A 91 3.52 7.85 4.75
C MET A 91 4.71 8.33 5.57
N ASN A 92 4.55 9.48 6.23
CA ASN A 92 5.58 10.08 7.07
C ASN A 92 4.96 10.60 8.37
N ALA A 93 5.02 9.76 9.40
CA ALA A 93 4.49 10.09 10.72
C ALA A 93 5.11 11.37 11.30
N ALA A 94 6.41 11.61 11.09
CA ALA A 94 7.08 12.77 11.69
C ALA A 94 6.54 14.09 11.16
N ILE A 95 6.07 14.12 9.90
CA ILE A 95 5.41 15.30 9.32
C ILE A 95 3.92 15.28 9.67
N GLN A 96 3.23 14.17 9.42
CA GLN A 96 1.77 14.10 9.51
C GLN A 96 1.24 14.23 10.94
N VAL A 97 1.97 13.74 11.95
CA VAL A 97 1.55 13.88 13.36
C VAL A 97 1.54 15.34 13.80
N LEU A 98 2.45 16.15 13.28
CA LEU A 98 2.57 17.57 13.66
C LEU A 98 1.39 18.40 13.13
N ASP A 99 0.73 17.96 12.06
CA ASP A 99 -0.41 18.64 11.46
C ASP A 99 -1.73 18.34 12.19
N TYR A 100 -1.77 17.32 13.07
CA TYR A 100 -3.01 16.93 13.75
C TYR A 100 -3.68 18.05 14.57
N PRO A 101 -2.97 18.86 15.37
CA PRO A 101 -3.60 19.94 16.13
C PRO A 101 -4.25 20.99 15.24
N GLU A 102 -3.58 21.40 14.16
CA GLU A 102 -4.09 22.41 13.23
C GLU A 102 -5.30 21.87 12.47
N MET A 103 -5.21 20.63 11.96
CA MET A 103 -6.35 19.97 11.31
C MET A 103 -7.55 19.86 12.25
N ALA A 104 -7.33 19.50 13.51
CA ALA A 104 -8.39 19.43 14.52
C ALA A 104 -8.98 20.81 14.84
N PHE A 105 -8.16 21.88 14.86
CA PHE A 105 -8.62 23.24 15.11
C PHE A 105 -9.43 23.81 13.94
N GLN A 106 -9.02 23.53 12.71
CA GLN A 106 -9.69 24.01 11.49
C GLN A 106 -10.91 23.16 11.08
N SER A 107 -11.07 21.97 11.68
CA SER A 107 -12.20 21.08 11.43
C SER A 107 -13.54 21.77 11.67
N CYS A 108 -14.53 21.51 10.81
CA CYS A 108 -15.90 22.00 11.00
C CYS A 108 -16.59 21.44 12.26
N THR A 109 -16.01 20.43 12.89
CA THR A 109 -16.46 19.88 14.18
C THR A 109 -15.63 20.38 15.36
N ALA A 110 -14.64 21.26 15.13
CA ALA A 110 -13.91 21.92 16.20
C ALA A 110 -14.91 22.69 17.08
N PRO A 111 -14.92 22.49 18.41
CA PRO A 111 -15.77 23.29 19.27
C PRO A 111 -15.41 24.77 19.04
N HIS A 112 -16.41 25.61 18.72
CA HIS A 112 -16.25 27.06 18.50
C HIS A 112 -15.74 27.85 19.72
N VAL A 113 -15.25 27.17 20.77
CA VAL A 113 -14.82 27.73 22.04
C VAL A 113 -13.34 28.11 21.95
N ALA A 114 -13.01 28.97 20.99
CA ALA A 114 -11.78 29.74 20.99
C ALA A 114 -12.03 31.14 20.40
N THR A 115 -13.18 31.74 20.69
CA THR A 115 -13.30 33.19 20.61
C THR A 115 -12.43 33.80 21.69
N ARG A 116 -11.28 34.34 21.23
CA ARG A 116 -10.32 35.21 21.91
C ARG A 116 -10.88 35.95 23.13
N LYS A 117 -10.15 35.91 24.24
CA LYS A 117 -9.95 37.09 25.09
C LYS A 117 -8.56 37.63 24.81
#